data_AF-A0A946B2P3-F1
#
_entry.id   AF-A0A946B2P3-F1
#
_cell.length_a   1.000
_cell.length_b   1.000
_cell.length_c   1.000
_cell.angle_alpha   90.00
_cell.angle_beta   90.00
_cell.angle_gamma   90.00
#
_symmetry.space_group_name_H-M   'P 1'
#
loop_
_entity.id
_entity.type
_entity.pdbx_description
1 polymer ?
#
loop_
_entity_poly.entity_id
_entity_poly.type
_entity_poly.pdbx_seq_one_letter_code
_entity_poly.pdbx_strand_id
1 'polypeptide(L)'
;VEDPITSAYTLEVSSPGVDRPLTRPKDFDRFAGFDAKVELIAPVDGQRRYSGRLGGLDDQGQVVVGEGEAEVRVPLAEVRRAKLIMTDALLAAFAEDQPGQNGEG
;
A
#
# COMPACT_ATOMS: atom_id res chain seq x y z
N VAL A 1 -12.94 -38.25 9.43
CA VAL A 1 -13.28 -37.30 10.52
C VAL A 1 -12.42 -36.09 10.27
N GLU A 2 -13.07 -34.98 10.01
CA GLU A 2 -12.58 -33.77 9.33
C GLU A 2 -11.66 -32.91 10.21
N ASP A 3 -10.65 -32.29 9.58
CA ASP A 3 -9.68 -31.37 10.16
C ASP A 3 -10.33 -30.10 10.72
N PRO A 4 -10.13 -29.73 12.00
CA PRO A 4 -10.60 -28.45 12.52
C PRO A 4 -9.52 -27.38 12.34
N ILE A 5 -9.59 -26.60 11.26
CA ILE A 5 -9.02 -25.24 11.24
C ILE A 5 -10.09 -24.27 10.77
N THR A 6 -10.80 -23.63 11.71
CA THR A 6 -11.27 -22.25 11.55
C THR A 6 -11.90 -21.78 12.85
N SER A 7 -11.13 -21.11 13.70
CA SER A 7 -11.73 -20.09 14.56
C SER A 7 -10.90 -18.83 14.36
N ALA A 8 -11.48 -17.94 13.55
CA ALA A 8 -10.95 -16.64 13.23
C ALA A 8 -10.71 -15.86 14.52
N TYR A 9 -9.44 -15.56 14.79
CA TYR A 9 -9.09 -14.55 15.78
C TYR A 9 -9.70 -13.23 15.31
N THR A 10 -10.77 -12.79 15.98
CA THR A 10 -11.24 -11.42 15.91
C THR A 10 -10.33 -10.62 16.84
N LEU A 11 -9.19 -10.18 16.31
CA LEU A 11 -8.39 -9.19 16.99
C LEU A 11 -9.01 -7.83 16.65
N GLU A 12 -9.82 -7.31 17.56
CA GLU A 12 -10.22 -5.90 17.57
C GLU A 12 -8.98 -5.04 17.87
N VAL A 13 -8.07 -4.94 16.90
CA VAL A 13 -7.10 -3.85 16.86
C VAL A 13 -7.83 -2.67 16.25
N SER A 14 -8.11 -1.69 17.09
CA SER A 14 -8.51 -0.34 16.68
C SER A 14 -7.57 0.08 15.55
N SER A 15 -8.10 0.19 14.33
CA SER A 15 -7.35 0.52 13.12
C SER A 15 -6.56 1.82 13.34
N PRO A 16 -5.22 1.80 13.50
CA PRO A 16 -4.47 3.01 13.77
C PRO A 16 -4.22 3.74 12.44
N GLY A 17 -5.29 4.24 11.81
CA GLY A 17 -5.25 4.99 10.55
C GLY A 17 -5.16 4.10 9.30
N VAL A 18 -6.27 3.47 8.92
CA VAL A 18 -6.35 2.34 7.96
C VAL A 18 -5.97 2.64 6.49
N ASP A 19 -5.63 3.88 6.14
CA ASP A 19 -5.09 4.22 4.83
C ASP A 19 -4.23 5.47 5.00
N ARG A 20 -2.95 5.43 4.65
CA ARG A 20 -2.14 6.65 4.50
C ARG A 20 -2.40 7.20 3.10
N PRO A 21 -3.17 8.28 2.95
CA PRO A 21 -3.41 8.87 1.63
C PRO A 21 -2.12 9.51 1.12
N LEU A 22 -1.74 9.18 -0.11
CA LEU A 22 -0.68 9.85 -0.84
C LEU A 22 -1.30 11.07 -1.52
N THR A 23 -0.98 12.26 -1.01
CA THR A 23 -1.61 13.51 -1.43
C THR A 23 -0.61 14.50 -2.00
N ARG A 24 0.63 14.52 -1.47
CA ARG A 24 1.67 15.43 -1.94
C ARG A 24 2.62 14.70 -2.89
N PRO A 25 3.18 15.38 -3.91
CA PRO A 25 4.17 14.80 -4.82
C PRO A 25 5.31 14.07 -4.07
N LYS A 26 5.85 14.70 -3.02
CA LYS A 26 6.92 14.14 -2.19
C LYS A 26 6.55 12.86 -1.45
N ASP A 27 5.26 12.62 -1.21
CA ASP A 27 4.83 11.39 -0.56
C ASP A 27 5.02 10.20 -1.53
N PHE A 28 4.85 10.40 -2.85
CA PHE A 28 5.03 9.32 -3.82
C PHE A 28 6.47 8.82 -3.87
N ASP A 29 7.46 9.73 -3.96
CA ASP A 29 8.88 9.38 -3.83
C ASP A 29 9.20 8.69 -2.50
N ARG A 30 8.73 9.27 -1.40
CA ARG A 30 9.02 8.76 -0.05
C ARG A 30 8.57 7.32 0.14
N PHE A 31 7.47 6.94 -0.48
CA PHE A 31 6.89 5.60 -0.37
C PHE A 31 7.10 4.76 -1.62
N ALA A 32 8.05 5.14 -2.49
CA ALA A 32 8.51 4.27 -3.55
C ALA A 32 9.01 2.93 -2.95
N GLY A 33 8.65 1.83 -3.60
CA GLY A 33 8.93 0.47 -3.16
C GLY A 33 7.82 -0.19 -2.35
N PHE A 34 6.80 0.54 -1.88
CA PHE A 34 5.65 -0.03 -1.15
C PHE A 34 4.45 -0.25 -2.07
N ASP A 35 3.57 -1.20 -1.73
CA ASP A 35 2.31 -1.37 -2.44
C ASP A 35 1.37 -0.20 -2.22
N ALA A 36 0.80 0.30 -3.32
CA ALA A 36 -0.17 1.37 -3.32
C ALA A 36 -1.35 1.03 -4.22
N LYS A 37 -2.50 1.62 -3.91
CA LYS A 37 -3.67 1.66 -4.77
C LYS A 37 -3.85 3.08 -5.28
N VAL A 38 -3.90 3.22 -6.60
CA VAL A 38 -4.07 4.49 -7.30
C VAL A 38 -5.39 4.44 -8.08
N GLU A 39 -6.26 5.41 -7.83
CA GLU A 39 -7.50 5.61 -8.55
C GLU A 39 -7.39 6.90 -9.37
N LEU A 40 -7.70 6.82 -10.66
CA LEU A 40 -7.65 7.94 -11.59
C LEU A 40 -8.99 8.67 -11.68
N ILE A 41 -8.94 9.91 -12.15
CA ILE A 41 -10.10 10.74 -12.48
C ILE A 41 -10.80 10.17 -13.71
N ALA A 42 -10.05 9.94 -14.79
CA ALA A 42 -10.51 9.33 -16.03
C ALA A 42 -9.85 7.95 -16.24
N PRO A 43 -10.52 7.00 -16.90
CA PRO A 43 -9.89 5.73 -17.26
C PRO A 43 -8.79 5.94 -18.29
N VAL A 44 -7.64 5.31 -18.07
CA VAL A 44 -6.54 5.17 -19.04
C VAL A 44 -6.56 3.73 -19.52
N ASP A 45 -6.59 3.52 -20.84
CA ASP A 45 -6.74 2.17 -21.45
C ASP A 45 -7.92 1.35 -20.91
N GLY A 46 -9.03 2.04 -20.58
CA GLY A 46 -10.24 1.43 -20.02
C GLY A 46 -10.14 1.08 -18.53
N GLN A 47 -8.99 1.28 -17.89
CA GLN A 47 -8.75 1.01 -16.49
C GLN A 47 -8.59 2.31 -15.68
N ARG A 48 -9.27 2.38 -14.54
CA ARG A 48 -9.27 3.57 -13.66
C ARG A 48 -8.63 3.33 -12.30
N ARG A 49 -8.30 2.07 -12.00
CA ARG A 49 -7.78 1.62 -10.71
C ARG A 49 -6.58 0.74 -10.96
N TYR A 50 -5.48 1.11 -10.33
CA TYR A 50 -4.23 0.37 -10.37
C TYR A 50 -3.85 0.02 -8.93
N SER A 51 -3.28 -1.16 -8.77
CA SER A 51 -2.76 -1.65 -7.49
C SER A 51 -1.48 -2.39 -7.77
N GLY A 52 -0.45 -2.06 -7.01
CA GLY A 52 0.86 -2.68 -7.12
C GLY A 52 1.93 -1.80 -6.48
N ARG A 53 3.18 -2.15 -6.71
CA ARG A 53 4.32 -1.45 -6.15
C ARG A 53 4.41 -0.02 -6.67
N LEU A 54 4.55 0.94 -5.78
CA LEU A 54 4.73 2.34 -6.12
C LEU A 54 6.17 2.58 -6.58
N GLY A 55 6.38 3.10 -7.79
CA GLY A 55 7.70 3.48 -8.29
C GLY A 55 8.13 4.91 -7.94
N GLY A 56 7.22 5.70 -7.36
CA GLY A 56 7.45 7.09 -7.00
C GLY A 56 6.89 8.07 -8.03
N LEU A 57 7.45 9.29 -8.06
CA LEU A 57 7.15 10.30 -9.06
C LEU A 57 8.35 10.43 -10.01
N ASP A 58 8.12 10.37 -11.32
CA ASP A 58 9.18 10.55 -12.30
C ASP A 58 9.50 12.04 -12.56
N ASP A 59 10.54 12.29 -13.36
CA ASP A 59 10.97 13.65 -13.76
C ASP A 59 9.89 14.43 -14.53
N GLN A 60 8.87 13.75 -15.07
CA GLN A 60 7.74 14.34 -15.77
C GLN A 60 6.53 14.59 -14.86
N GLY A 61 6.63 14.27 -13.57
CA GLY A 61 5.53 14.41 -12.61
C GLY A 61 4.48 13.32 -12.73
N GLN A 62 4.83 12.15 -13.25
CA GLN A 62 3.95 10.99 -13.37
C GLN A 62 4.20 10.03 -12.21
N VAL A 63 3.10 9.54 -11.64
CA VAL A 63 3.11 8.48 -10.63
C VAL A 63 3.32 7.15 -11.32
N VAL A 64 4.31 6.40 -10.88
CA VAL A 64 4.64 5.06 -11.39
C VAL A 64 4.01 4.00 -10.47
N VAL A 65 3.28 3.04 -11.02
CA VAL A 65 2.64 1.94 -10.27
C VAL A 65 2.82 0.62 -11.03
N GLY A 66 3.22 -0.44 -10.33
CA GLY A 66 3.52 -1.75 -10.91
C GLY A 66 5.01 -2.00 -11.09
N GLU A 67 5.37 -3.17 -11.62
CA GLU A 67 6.75 -3.56 -11.93
C GLU A 67 6.79 -4.32 -13.26
N GLY A 68 7.92 -4.20 -13.97
CA GLY A 68 8.16 -4.91 -15.22
C GLY A 68 7.15 -4.55 -16.31
N GLU A 69 6.57 -5.56 -16.97
CA GLU A 69 5.59 -5.38 -18.05
C GLU A 69 4.24 -4.81 -17.57
N ALA A 70 3.96 -4.83 -16.26
CA ALA A 70 2.75 -4.28 -15.67
C ALA A 70 2.93 -2.87 -15.07
N GLU A 71 4.10 -2.25 -15.28
CA GLU A 71 4.35 -0.87 -14.88
C GLU A 71 3.48 0.09 -15.69
N VAL A 72 2.75 0.96 -15.00
CA VAL A 72 1.99 2.05 -15.60
C VAL A 72 2.45 3.39 -15.04
N ARG A 73 2.42 4.41 -15.89
CA ARG A 73 2.75 5.79 -15.53
C ARG A 73 1.55 6.66 -15.79
N VAL A 74 1.13 7.38 -14.75
CA VAL A 74 -0.08 8.20 -14.79
C VAL A 74 0.26 9.61 -14.30
N PRO A 75 -0.15 10.68 -15.00
CA PRO A 75 0.10 12.03 -14.52
C PRO A 75 -0.46 12.22 -13.11
N LEU A 76 0.29 12.86 -12.21
CA LEU A 76 -0.19 13.11 -10.85
C LEU A 76 -1.53 13.88 -10.84
N ALA A 77 -1.73 14.76 -11.82
CA ALA A 77 -2.98 15.50 -11.99
C ALA A 77 -4.20 14.60 -12.26
N GLU A 78 -3.99 13.43 -12.88
CA GLU A 78 -5.05 12.46 -13.16
C GLU A 78 -5.32 11.54 -11.96
N VAL A 79 -4.51 11.60 -10.90
CA VAL A 79 -4.71 10.80 -9.69
C VAL A 79 -5.83 11.43 -8.84
N ARG A 80 -6.97 10.74 -8.79
CA ARG A 80 -8.10 11.13 -7.94
C ARG A 80 -7.83 10.82 -6.47
N ARG A 81 -7.25 9.65 -6.21
CA ARG A 81 -6.92 9.19 -4.86
C ARG A 81 -5.83 8.13 -4.92
N ALA A 82 -4.82 8.27 -4.08
CA ALA A 82 -3.80 7.24 -3.88
C ALA A 82 -3.66 6.92 -2.39
N LYS A 83 -3.43 5.65 -2.07
CA LYS A 83 -3.26 5.18 -0.70
C LYS A 83 -2.30 4.00 -0.64
N LEU A 84 -1.50 3.92 0.40
CA LEU A 84 -0.67 2.74 0.64
C LEU A 84 -1.56 1.56 1.02
N ILE A 85 -1.24 0.38 0.50
CA ILE A 85 -1.89 -0.87 0.87
C ILE A 85 -1.12 -1.42 2.07
N MET A 86 -1.79 -1.56 3.21
CA MET A 86 -1.25 -2.33 4.34
C MET A 86 -1.30 -3.82 3.96
N THR A 87 -0.22 -4.32 3.40
CA THR A 87 0.03 -5.76 3.21
C THR A 87 0.62 -6.36 4.48
N ASP A 88 0.49 -7.68 4.62
CA ASP A 88 1.07 -8.48 5.72
C ASP A 88 2.59 -8.23 5.88
N ALA A 89 3.28 -7.90 4.79
CA ALA A 89 4.68 -7.49 4.78
C ALA A 89 4.97 -6.19 5.57
N LEU A 90 4.01 -5.26 5.65
CA LEU A 90 4.14 -4.06 6.47
C LEU A 90 3.94 -4.40 7.95
N LEU A 91 3.00 -5.30 8.26
CA LEU A 91 2.80 -5.83 9.62
C LEU A 91 4.05 -6.60 10.11
N ALA A 92 4.69 -7.40 9.24
CA ALA A 92 5.94 -8.09 9.55
C ALA A 92 7.12 -7.12 9.76
N ALA A 93 7.28 -6.10 8.91
CA ALA A 93 8.34 -5.09 9.05
C ALA A 93 8.19 -4.22 10.32
N PHE A 94 6.98 -4.05 10.84
CA PHE A 94 6.72 -3.42 12.15
C PHE A 94 6.82 -4.40 13.34
N ALA A 95 6.85 -5.71 13.10
CA ALA A 95 6.98 -6.74 14.15
C ALA A 95 8.43 -7.07 14.51
N GLU A 96 9.39 -6.82 13.61
CA GLU A 96 10.82 -7.13 13.85
C GLU A 96 11.55 -6.08 14.71
N ASP A 97 10.95 -4.91 14.99
CA ASP A 97 11.49 -3.88 15.89
C ASP A 97 10.89 -3.98 17.31
N GLN A 98 10.84 -5.19 17.89
CA GLN A 98 10.68 -5.35 19.34
C GLN A 98 11.77 -6.25 19.90
N PRO A 99 12.93 -5.68 20.31
CA PRO A 99 13.83 -6.37 21.21
C PRO A 99 13.19 -6.36 22.61
N GLY A 100 12.59 -7.49 22.97
CA GLY A 100 12.38 -7.89 24.36
C GLY A 100 11.25 -7.18 25.11
N GLN A 101 10.17 -7.91 25.36
CA GLN A 101 9.45 -7.79 26.63
C GLN A 101 9.50 -9.15 27.33
N ASN A 102 10.63 -9.37 28.01
CA ASN A 102 10.75 -10.35 29.08
C ASN A 102 10.20 -9.75 30.38
N GLY A 103 9.41 -10.52 31.13
CA GLY A 103 9.06 -10.25 32.53
C GLY A 103 7.74 -9.48 32.70
N GLU A 104 6.86 -9.74 33.66
CA GLU A 104 6.90 -10.46 34.94
C GLU A 104 5.45 -10.72 35.38
N GLY A 105 5.20 -11.75 36.21
CA GLY A 105 3.99 -11.88 37.03
C GLY A 105 3.20 -13.17 36.88
#